data_AF-A0A926JEX4-F1
#
_entry.id   AF-A0A926JEX4-F1
#
_cell.length_a   1.000
_cell.length_b   1.000
_cell.length_c   1.000
_cell.angle_alpha   90.00
_cell.angle_beta   90.00
_cell.angle_gamma   90.00
#
_symmetry.space_group_name_H-M   'P 1'
#
loop_
_entity.id
_entity.type
_entity.pdbx_description
1 polymer ?
#
loop_
_entity_poly.entity_id
_entity_poly.type
_entity_poly.pdbx_seq_one_letter_code
_entity_poly.pdbx_strand_id
1 'polypeptide(L)' 'MFRRLVQASGADAVVKASSYAADTGTFSVPGRTVAVFRELGN' A
#
# COMPACT_ATOMS: atom_id res chain seq x y z
N MET A 1 -6.46 7.57 -18.24
CA MET A 1 -6.62 6.27 -17.57
C MET A 1 -6.32 6.43 -16.09
N PHE A 2 -7.28 6.23 -15.20
CA PHE A 2 -7.08 6.35 -13.75
C PHE A 2 -6.25 5.15 -13.25
N ARG A 3 -4.98 5.36 -12.91
CA ARG A 3 -4.09 4.29 -12.43
C ARG A 3 -4.37 3.98 -10.96
N ARG A 4 -5.56 3.48 -10.62
CA ARG A 4 -5.85 3.03 -9.24
C ARG A 4 -5.00 1.80 -8.93
N LEU A 5 -4.36 1.78 -7.77
CA LEU A 5 -3.60 0.60 -7.33
C LEU A 5 -4.57 -0.56 -7.13
N VAL A 6 -4.23 -1.72 -7.68
CA VAL A 6 -5.05 -2.94 -7.59
C VAL A 6 -5.36 -3.31 -6.15
N GLN A 7 -4.39 -3.18 -5.23
CA GLN A 7 -4.61 -3.50 -3.81
C GLN A 7 -5.50 -2.47 -3.09
N ALA A 8 -5.50 -1.21 -3.53
CA ALA A 8 -6.26 -0.14 -2.89
C ALA A 8 -7.75 -0.19 -3.30
N SER A 9 -8.03 -0.69 -4.51
CA SER A 9 -9.40 -0.86 -5.01
C SER A 9 -9.89 -2.30 -4.95
N GLY A 10 -9.02 -3.26 -4.65
CA GLY A 10 -9.35 -4.68 -4.52
C GLY A 10 -10.20 -4.98 -3.28
N ALA A 11 -10.62 -6.23 -3.14
CA ALA A 11 -11.52 -6.64 -2.05
C ALA A 11 -10.80 -7.01 -0.74
N ASP A 12 -9.53 -7.42 -0.81
CA ASP A 12 -8.77 -7.90 0.35
C ASP A 12 -8.63 -6.79 1.42
N ALA A 13 -9.18 -7.04 2.61
CA ALA A 13 -9.19 -6.07 3.70
C ALA A 13 -7.86 -6.03 4.47
N VAL A 14 -7.06 -7.12 4.42
CA VAL A 14 -5.80 -7.23 5.16
C VAL A 14 -4.73 -6.39 4.48
N VAL A 15 -4.59 -6.48 3.15
CA VAL A 15 -3.61 -5.67 2.41
C VAL A 15 -3.87 -4.17 2.53
N LYS A 16 -5.14 -3.77 2.69
CA LYS A 16 -5.54 -2.36 2.89
C LYS A 16 -5.08 -1.76 4.22
N ALA A 17 -4.70 -2.58 5.19
CA ALA A 17 -4.12 -2.11 6.45
C ALA A 17 -2.62 -1.78 6.33
N SER A 18 -1.99 -2.08 5.19
CA SER A 18 -0.59 -1.75 4.95
C SER A 18 -0.39 -0.23 4.84
N SER A 19 0.70 0.28 5.39
CA SER A 19 0.96 1.72 5.47
C SER A 19 2.43 2.08 5.28
N TYR A 20 2.67 3.35 4.93
CA TYR A 20 4.00 3.96 4.81
C TYR A 20 4.04 5.23 5.67
N ALA A 21 5.01 5.31 6.57
CA ALA A 21 5.26 6.49 7.41
C ALA A 21 6.39 7.31 6.79
N ALA A 22 6.07 8.44 6.17
CA ALA A 22 7.01 9.25 5.38
C ALA A 22 8.11 9.91 6.24
N ASP A 23 7.79 10.20 7.50
CA ASP A 23 8.68 10.78 8.51
C ASP A 23 9.87 9.87 8.87
N THR A 24 9.68 8.55 8.81
CA THR A 24 10.73 7.56 9.13
C THR A 24 11.14 6.69 7.95
N GLY A 25 10.39 6.75 6.84
CA GLY A 25 10.57 5.84 5.71
C GLY A 25 10.12 4.40 6.00
N THR A 26 9.31 4.17 7.03
CA THR A 26 8.93 2.83 7.48
C THR A 26 7.73 2.29 6.71
N PHE A 27 7.83 1.04 6.25
CA PHE A 27 6.71 0.28 5.70
C PHE A 27 6.18 -0.71 6.73
N SER A 28 4.86 -0.68 6.99
CA SER A 28 4.18 -1.65 7.83
C SER A 28 3.28 -2.52 6.98
N VAL A 29 3.47 -3.84 7.07
CA VAL A 29 2.74 -4.85 6.29
C VAL A 29 2.28 -5.95 7.24
N PRO A 30 0.97 -6.27 7.28
CA PRO A 30 0.47 -7.39 8.07
C PRO A 30 1.14 -8.72 7.70
N GLY A 31 1.24 -9.64 8.67
CA GLY A 31 1.81 -10.95 8.44
C GLY A 31 1.15 -11.69 7.27
N ARG A 32 1.94 -12.49 6.54
CA ARG A 32 1.49 -13.29 5.38
C ARG A 32 0.84 -12.46 4.26
N THR A 33 1.20 -11.20 4.13
CA THR A 33 0.66 -10.27 3.14
C THR A 33 1.78 -9.68 2.29
N VAL A 34 1.50 -9.39 1.03
CA VAL A 34 2.39 -8.60 0.16
C VAL A 34 1.70 -7.27 -0.17
N ALA A 35 2.35 -6.17 0.16
CA ALA A 35 1.89 -4.82 -0.17
C ALA A 35 2.87 -4.14 -1.13
N VAL A 36 2.35 -3.52 -2.19
CA VAL A 36 3.14 -2.86 -3.23
C VAL A 36 2.99 -1.35 -3.11
N PHE A 37 4.03 -0.63 -2.74
CA PHE A 37 3.95 0.82 -2.67
C PHE A 37 4.44 1.44 -3.97
N ARG A 38 3.88 2.60 -4.33
CA ARG A 38 4.44 3.44 -5.38
C ARG A 38 4.56 4.85 -4.83
N GLU A 39 5.65 5.50 -5.19
CA GLU A 39 5.74 6.93 -5.09
C GLU A 39 4.82 7.54 -6.16
N LEU A 40 3.98 8.47 -5.74
CA LEU A 40 3.25 9.35 -6.64
C LEU A 40 4.17 10.55 -6.81
N GLY A 41 5.12 10.45 -7.76
CA GLY A 41 6.12 11.48 -8.00
C GLY A 41 5.52 12.90 -8.04
N ASN A 42 6.32 13.87 -7.62
CA ASN A 42 5.91 15.27 -7.44
C ASN A 42 5.68 16.00 -8.77
#